data_AF-A0A448YTJ3-F1
#
_entry.id   AF-A0A448YTJ3-F1
#
_cell.length_a   1.000
_cell.length_b   1.000
_cell.length_c   1.000
_cell.angle_alpha   90.00
_cell.angle_beta   90.00
_cell.angle_gamma   90.00
#
_symmetry.space_group_name_H-M   'P 1'
#
loop_
_entity.id
_entity.type
_entity.pdbx_description
1 polymer ?
#
loop_
_entity_poly.entity_id
_entity_poly.type
_entity_poly.pdbx_seq_one_letter_code
_entity_poly.pdbx_strand_id
1 'polypeptide(L)'
;MKATLQTLAKEFSPLIKFVGGPHPIPKNVVITAHPCAPNNLLPIKVVAVKGPAVIVGPFQSRNSLSQRFRYRAIDELEIADVESGGAELIN
;
A
#
# COMPACT_ATOMS: atom_id res chain seq x y z
N MET A 1 -29.38 -22.39 1.18
CA MET A 1 -29.75 -21.83 -0.14
C MET A 1 -28.59 -21.00 -0.65
N LYS A 2 -27.93 -21.40 -1.75
CA LYS A 2 -26.82 -20.63 -2.32
C LYS A 2 -27.37 -19.77 -3.46
N ALA A 3 -27.48 -18.47 -3.23
CA ALA A 3 -27.86 -17.51 -4.27
C ALA A 3 -26.72 -17.42 -5.30
N THR A 4 -27.08 -17.33 -6.59
CA THR A 4 -26.08 -17.18 -7.66
C THR A 4 -25.62 -15.71 -7.73
N LEU A 5 -24.44 -15.45 -8.28
CA LEU A 5 -23.95 -14.07 -8.43
C LEU A 5 -24.93 -13.19 -9.24
N GLN A 6 -25.67 -13.79 -10.17
CA GLN A 6 -26.68 -13.09 -10.95
C GLN A 6 -27.91 -12.69 -10.12
N THR A 7 -28.34 -13.48 -9.13
CA THR A 7 -29.46 -13.11 -8.25
C THR A 7 -29.04 -12.01 -7.28
N LEU A 8 -27.81 -12.09 -6.74
CA LEU A 8 -27.26 -11.05 -5.86
C LEU A 8 -27.10 -9.69 -6.57
N ALA A 9 -26.67 -9.70 -7.84
CA ALA A 9 -26.53 -8.47 -8.63
C ALA A 9 -27.86 -7.78 -8.95
N LYS A 10 -28.98 -8.53 -9.01
CA LYS A 10 -30.32 -7.97 -9.25
C LYS A 10 -30.92 -7.31 -8.02
N GLU A 11 -30.58 -7.81 -6.83
CA GLU A 11 -31.08 -7.29 -5.55
C GLU A 11 -30.19 -6.17 -4.98
N PHE A 12 -28.98 -6.02 -5.50
CA PHE A 12 -28.05 -4.98 -5.07
C PHE A 12 -28.47 -3.59 -5.60
N SER A 13 -29.05 -2.78 -4.71
CA SER A 13 -29.22 -1.34 -4.93
C SER A 13 -28.03 -0.58 -4.32
N PRO A 14 -27.29 0.22 -5.10
CA PRO A 14 -26.16 0.96 -4.56
C PRO A 14 -26.64 2.06 -3.60
N LEU A 15 -26.11 2.07 -2.37
CA LEU A 15 -26.43 3.07 -1.34
C LEU A 15 -25.99 4.49 -1.73
N ILE A 16 -24.96 4.59 -2.57
CA ILE A 16 -24.44 5.86 -3.07
C ILE A 16 -24.86 6.01 -4.54
N LYS A 17 -25.72 6.98 -4.81
CA LYS A 17 -25.99 7.45 -6.16
C LYS A 17 -24.81 8.31 -6.59
N PHE A 18 -23.96 7.81 -7.49
CA PHE A 18 -23.03 8.67 -8.20
C PHE A 18 -23.85 9.57 -9.13
N VAL A 19 -24.15 10.77 -8.65
CA VAL A 19 -24.86 11.78 -9.43
C VAL A 19 -23.86 12.40 -10.39
N GLY A 20 -24.19 12.44 -11.67
CA GLY A 20 -23.24 12.75 -12.73
C GLY A 20 -22.58 11.45 -13.20
N GLY A 21 -22.86 11.06 -14.44
CA GLY A 21 -22.19 9.95 -15.10
C GLY A 21 -20.67 10.14 -15.16
N PRO A 22 -19.95 9.23 -15.81
CA PRO A 22 -18.49 9.31 -15.91
C PRO A 22 -18.05 10.71 -16.31
N HIS A 23 -17.22 11.35 -15.47
CA HIS A 23 -16.68 12.66 -15.81
C HIS A 23 -15.92 12.54 -17.14
N PRO A 24 -16.15 13.46 -18.10
CA PRO A 24 -15.44 13.42 -19.36
C PRO A 24 -13.94 13.51 -19.09
N ILE A 25 -13.18 12.48 -19.47
CA ILE A 25 -11.73 12.51 -19.37
C ILE A 25 -11.23 13.38 -20.53
N PRO A 26 -10.65 14.56 -20.26
CA PRO A 26 -10.08 15.38 -21.31
C PRO A 26 -8.98 14.59 -22.03
N LYS A 27 -9.15 14.36 -23.33
CA LYS A 27 -8.21 13.58 -24.15
C LYS A 27 -6.88 14.32 -24.39
N ASN A 28 -6.87 15.63 -24.19
CA ASN A 28 -5.76 16.51 -24.56
C ASN A 28 -5.27 17.31 -23.36
N VAL A 29 -4.87 16.59 -22.30
CA VAL A 29 -4.20 17.20 -21.15
C VAL A 29 -2.70 17.18 -21.42
N VAL A 30 -2.08 18.35 -21.39
CA VAL A 30 -0.63 18.45 -21.42
C VAL A 30 -0.10 17.89 -20.10
N ILE A 31 0.56 16.73 -20.15
CA ILE A 31 1.18 16.11 -18.99
C ILE A 31 2.45 16.91 -18.67
N THR A 32 2.39 17.80 -17.69
CA THR A 32 3.54 18.58 -17.21
C THR A 32 4.06 18.01 -15.90
N ALA A 33 5.36 18.16 -15.65
CA ALA A 33 5.94 17.80 -14.37
C ALA A 33 5.45 18.77 -13.28
N HIS A 34 5.24 18.25 -12.08
CA HIS A 34 4.90 19.08 -10.93
C HIS A 34 6.07 20.04 -10.64
N PRO A 35 5.83 21.30 -10.22
CA PRO A 35 6.90 22.26 -9.93
C PRO A 35 7.89 21.79 -8.85
N CYS A 36 7.44 20.90 -7.95
CA CYS A 36 8.29 20.28 -6.94
C CYS A 36 8.89 18.92 -7.37
N ALA A 37 8.78 18.53 -8.64
CA ALA A 37 9.36 17.29 -9.13
C ALA A 37 10.89 17.44 -9.22
N PRO A 38 11.67 16.49 -8.68
CA PRO A 38 13.12 16.52 -8.82
C PRO A 38 13.48 16.52 -10.32
N ASN A 39 14.30 17.49 -10.73
CA ASN A 39 14.72 17.69 -12.12
C ASN A 39 13.58 17.88 -13.14
N ASN A 40 12.39 18.32 -12.71
CA ASN A 40 11.21 18.49 -13.58
C ASN A 40 10.87 17.25 -14.42
N LEU A 41 11.15 16.06 -13.90
CA LEU A 41 10.89 14.82 -14.60
C LEU A 41 9.44 14.38 -14.39
N LEU A 42 8.80 13.93 -15.47
CA LEU A 42 7.57 13.17 -15.37
C LEU A 42 7.88 11.80 -14.74
N PRO A 43 6.94 11.22 -13.98
CA PRO A 43 7.01 9.81 -13.64
C PRO A 43 6.88 9.01 -14.94
N ILE A 44 8.00 8.81 -15.62
CA ILE A 44 8.11 7.81 -16.69
C ILE A 44 7.73 6.48 -16.04
N LYS A 45 7.05 5.62 -16.79
CA LYS A 45 6.85 4.21 -16.44
C LYS A 45 8.24 3.58 -16.31
N VAL A 46 8.88 3.77 -15.16
CA VAL A 46 10.13 3.12 -14.80
C VAL A 46 9.74 1.65 -14.78
N VAL A 47 10.14 0.91 -15.83
CA VAL A 47 10.21 -0.54 -15.77
C VAL A 47 10.90 -0.81 -14.44
N ALA A 48 10.19 -1.38 -13.48
CA ALA A 48 10.72 -1.60 -12.15
C ALA A 48 11.97 -2.47 -12.33
N VAL A 49 13.13 -1.83 -12.38
CA VAL A 49 14.40 -2.54 -12.39
C VAL A 49 14.41 -3.17 -11.01
N LYS A 50 14.21 -4.48 -10.96
CA LYS A 50 14.47 -5.30 -9.77
C LYS A 50 15.97 -5.32 -9.51
N GLY A 51 16.57 -4.16 -9.29
CA GLY A 51 17.89 -4.00 -8.70
C GLY A 51 17.70 -3.78 -7.21
N PRO A 52 18.70 -4.11 -6.37
CA PRO A 52 18.68 -3.63 -5.00
C PRO A 52 18.51 -2.10 -5.06
N ALA A 53 17.50 -1.57 -4.38
CA ALA A 53 17.35 -0.13 -4.23
C ALA A 53 18.64 0.38 -3.62
N VAL A 54 19.47 1.07 -4.42
CA VAL A 54 20.63 1.79 -3.91
C VAL A 54 20.06 2.97 -3.15
N ILE A 55 19.79 2.77 -1.85
CA ILE A 55 19.36 3.83 -0.95
C ILE A 55 20.58 4.72 -0.75
N VAL A 56 20.74 5.72 -1.61
CA VAL A 56 21.76 6.76 -1.46
C VAL A 56 21.25 7.73 -0.40
N GLY A 57 21.62 7.46 0.84
CA GLY A 57 21.32 8.29 2.00
C GLY A 57 22.14 7.84 3.21
N PRO A 58 22.38 8.70 4.22
CA PRO A 58 23.22 8.37 5.37
C PRO A 58 22.63 7.26 6.26
N PHE A 59 21.34 6.96 6.12
CA PHE A 59 20.64 5.97 6.94
C PHE A 59 20.18 4.80 6.10
N GLN A 60 21.00 3.75 6.03
CA GLN A 60 20.68 2.53 5.29
C GLN A 60 19.77 1.58 6.07
N SER A 61 19.76 1.68 7.40
CA SER A 61 18.96 0.86 8.30
C SER A 61 18.12 1.72 9.23
N ARG A 62 16.90 1.30 9.56
CA ARG A 62 16.09 1.98 10.61
C ARG A 62 16.80 2.02 11.95
N ASN A 63 17.71 1.08 12.22
CA ASN A 63 18.54 1.07 13.43
C ASN A 63 19.52 2.24 13.51
N SER A 64 19.85 2.86 12.36
CA SER A 64 20.69 4.06 12.29
C SER A 64 19.91 5.37 12.52
N LEU A 65 18.58 5.31 12.66
CA LEU A 65 17.74 6.48 12.94
C LEU A 65 17.60 6.72 14.46
N SER A 66 17.04 7.88 14.82
CA SER A 66 16.70 8.17 16.22
C SER A 66 15.69 7.17 16.78
N GLN A 67 15.65 7.07 18.10
CA GLN A 67 14.89 6.05 18.83
C GLN A 67 13.39 6.02 18.46
N ARG A 68 12.82 7.16 18.07
CA ARG A 68 11.42 7.27 17.66
C ARG A 68 11.09 6.50 16.36
N PHE A 69 12.08 6.24 15.51
CA PHE A 69 11.88 5.57 14.22
C PHE A 69 12.33 4.10 14.21
N ARG A 70 13.00 3.66 15.29
CA ARG A 70 13.45 2.28 15.49
C ARG A 70 12.28 1.41 15.94
N TYR A 71 12.32 0.12 15.59
CA TYR A 71 11.39 -0.86 16.18
C TYR A 71 11.66 -0.99 17.67
N ARG A 72 10.62 -1.29 18.45
CA ARG A 72 10.81 -1.74 19.83
C ARG A 72 11.45 -3.13 19.81
N ALA A 73 12.26 -3.42 20.82
CA ALA A 73 12.69 -4.79 21.05
C ALA A 73 11.44 -5.63 21.37
N ILE A 74 11.40 -6.84 20.82
CA ILE A 74 10.36 -7.83 21.12
C ILE A 74 10.70 -8.40 22.50
N ASP A 75 9.72 -8.50 23.38
CA ASP A 75 9.91 -9.09 24.70
C ASP A 75 10.07 -10.62 24.60
N GLU A 76 10.78 -11.24 25.53
CA GLU A 76 11.09 -12.69 25.49
C GLU A 76 9.83 -13.57 25.40
N LEU A 77 8.74 -13.15 26.04
CA LEU A 77 7.45 -13.84 25.97
C LEU A 77 6.84 -13.77 24.56
N GLU A 78 6.93 -12.62 23.91
CA GLU A 78 6.42 -12.44 22.54
C GLU A 78 7.28 -13.22 21.53
N ILE A 79 8.59 -13.33 21.77
CA ILE A 79 9.47 -14.22 20.99
C ILE A 79 9.00 -15.67 21.13
N ALA A 80 8.77 -16.14 22.36
CA ALA A 80 8.30 -17.50 22.61
C ALA A 80 6.94 -17.78 21.95
N ASP A 81 6.02 -16.81 21.96
CA ASP A 81 4.72 -16.91 21.28
C ASP A 81 4.86 -16.99 19.76
N VAL A 82 5.75 -16.19 19.17
CA VAL A 82 6.03 -16.24 17.73
C VAL A 82 6.64 -17.59 17.33
N GLU A 83 7.57 -18.10 18.14
CA GLU A 83 8.22 -19.39 17.91
C GLU A 83 7.28 -20.58 18.12
N SER A 84 6.38 -20.50 19.10
CA SER A 84 5.36 -21.52 19.38
C SER A 84 4.18 -21.45 18.41
N GLY A 85 4.05 -20.37 17.63
CA GLY A 85 2.94 -20.10 16.73
C GLY A 85 1.68 -19.55 17.41
N GLY A 86 1.78 -19.15 18.69
CA GLY A 86 0.74 -18.45 19.44
C GLY A 86 -0.55 -19.24 19.66
N ALA A 87 -0.51 -20.56 19.44
CA ALA A 87 -1.67 -21.45 19.49
C ALA A 87 -1.46 -22.61 20.47
N GLU A 88 -0.85 -22.33 21.63
CA GLU A 88 -0.83 -23.32 22.70
C GLU A 88 -2.27 -23.60 23.14
N LEU A 89 -2.73 -24.82 22.84
CA LEU A 89 -4.00 -25.30 23.33
C LEU A 89 -3.82 -25.63 24.80
N ILE A 90 -4.43 -24.81 25.67
CA ILE A 90 -4.61 -25.14 27.08
C ILE A 90 -5.48 -26.41 27.13
N ASN A 91 -4.86 -27.54 27.44
CA ASN A 91 -5.56 -28.80 27.74
C ASN A 91 -6.03 -28.83 29.19
#